data_AF-A0A2T2SBS4-F1
#
_entry.id   AF-A0A2T2SBS4-F1
#
_cell.length_a   1.000
_cell.length_b   1.000
_cell.length_c   1.000
_cell.angle_alpha   90.00
_cell.angle_beta   90.00
_cell.angle_gamma   90.00
#
_symmetry.space_group_name_H-M   'P 1'
#
loop_
_entity.id
_entity.type
_entity.pdbx_description
1 polymer ?
#
loop_
_entity_poly.entity_id
_entity_poly.type
_entity_poly.pdbx_seq_one_letter_code
_entity_poly.pdbx_strand_id
1 'polypeptide(L)'
;MSEIRHHHSTIIVYLIACVGRVCTAPLLPQAMASTAIDGLHPLWAIWPALGHADRQKYTTKTTIKKQFECNSPIKADEGPEGPAWSDERIGEAFELSKGGVAGIRRRFCKRGLERTVKRKNPDREYERKLDGEKEAELIRLACSEAPKGRSEWSLRLLSDKMVELGIVDTLSHETVWRTLKKTNSNHT
;
A
#
# COMPACT_ATOMS: atom_id res chain seq x y z
N MET A 1 -52.17 15.26 -6.34
CA MET A 1 -51.27 14.09 -6.21
C MET A 1 -50.05 14.38 -7.06
N SER A 2 -49.02 15.02 -6.50
CA SER A 2 -47.86 14.35 -5.89
C SER A 2 -47.35 13.23 -6.84
N GLU A 3 -46.10 13.20 -7.28
CA GLU A 3 -44.92 13.36 -6.47
C GLU A 3 -43.65 13.30 -7.35
N ILE A 4 -42.68 14.15 -6.99
CA ILE A 4 -41.22 13.98 -7.06
C ILE A 4 -40.47 14.00 -8.41
N ARG A 5 -39.74 15.11 -8.50
CA ARG A 5 -38.56 15.44 -9.31
C ARG A 5 -37.37 14.53 -9.01
N HIS A 6 -36.60 14.26 -10.07
CA HIS A 6 -35.13 14.13 -10.13
C HIS A 6 -34.47 13.03 -9.28
N HIS A 7 -33.73 12.11 -9.91
CA HIS A 7 -32.31 11.90 -9.60
C HIS A 7 -31.65 10.91 -10.57
N HIS A 8 -30.66 11.41 -11.31
CA HIS A 8 -29.66 10.72 -12.13
C HIS A 8 -28.76 9.74 -11.32
N SER A 9 -29.34 8.78 -10.57
CA SER A 9 -28.57 7.86 -9.70
C SER A 9 -28.77 6.37 -9.95
N THR A 10 -29.37 5.98 -11.09
CA THR A 10 -29.65 4.57 -11.41
C THR A 10 -28.39 3.76 -11.82
N ILE A 11 -27.20 4.38 -11.91
CA ILE A 11 -25.97 3.67 -12.33
C ILE A 11 -25.10 3.19 -11.14
N ILE A 12 -25.36 3.63 -9.90
CA ILE A 12 -24.43 3.36 -8.78
C ILE A 12 -24.85 2.21 -7.83
N VAL A 13 -26.03 1.60 -7.97
CA VAL A 13 -26.52 0.56 -7.01
C VAL A 13 -26.44 -0.88 -7.52
N TYR A 14 -25.94 -1.14 -8.74
CA TYR A 14 -25.82 -2.53 -9.24
C TYR A 14 -24.59 -3.31 -8.70
N LEU A 15 -23.82 -2.71 -7.80
CA LEU A 15 -22.78 -3.36 -7.02
C LEU A 15 -23.24 -3.37 -5.56
N ILE A 16 -23.51 -4.58 -5.07
CA ILE A 16 -23.68 -5.02 -3.67
C ILE A 16 -25.05 -5.69 -3.43
N ALA A 17 -25.02 -7.02 -3.60
CA ALA A 17 -25.70 -8.06 -2.82
C ALA A 17 -27.23 -8.25 -2.93
N CYS A 18 -27.64 -9.44 -3.39
CA CYS A 18 -28.79 -10.12 -2.79
C CYS A 18 -28.69 -11.64 -2.91
N VAL A 19 -28.87 -12.31 -1.77
CA VAL A 19 -28.83 -13.76 -1.53
C VAL A 19 -30.27 -14.28 -1.43
N GLY A 20 -30.58 -15.35 -2.18
CA GLY A 20 -31.70 -16.31 -1.96
C GLY A 20 -33.10 -15.86 -2.43
N ARG A 21 -33.98 -16.70 -2.98
CA ARG A 21 -34.08 -18.14 -3.32
C ARG A 21 -35.42 -18.20 -4.11
N VAL A 22 -35.60 -18.72 -5.32
CA VAL A 22 -35.61 -20.12 -5.78
C VAL A 22 -35.56 -20.07 -7.31
N CYS A 23 -34.48 -20.54 -7.91
CA CYS A 23 -34.52 -21.10 -9.27
C CYS A 23 -34.06 -22.54 -9.10
N THR A 24 -35.01 -23.46 -9.23
CA THR A 24 -34.80 -24.90 -9.23
C THR A 24 -33.95 -25.32 -10.43
N ALA A 25 -32.69 -25.70 -10.15
CA ALA A 25 -31.87 -26.85 -10.62
C ALA A 25 -31.85 -27.25 -12.13
N PRO A 26 -30.87 -28.05 -12.63
CA PRO A 26 -29.67 -28.63 -11.99
C PRO A 26 -28.35 -28.37 -12.78
N LEU A 27 -27.26 -28.97 -12.29
CA LEU A 27 -25.91 -29.17 -12.90
C LEU A 27 -24.77 -28.36 -12.25
N LEU A 28 -24.47 -28.70 -10.99
CA LEU A 28 -23.08 -29.02 -10.65
C LEU A 28 -22.69 -30.33 -11.36
N PRO A 29 -21.45 -30.46 -11.86
CA PRO A 29 -20.56 -31.38 -11.17
C PRO A 29 -19.10 -30.91 -11.05
N GLN A 30 -18.55 -31.09 -9.84
CA GLN A 30 -17.21 -31.67 -9.61
C GLN A 30 -15.97 -30.86 -10.07
N ALA A 31 -15.56 -29.85 -9.32
CA ALA A 31 -14.17 -29.37 -9.37
C ALA A 31 -13.63 -28.79 -8.04
N MET A 32 -14.19 -29.18 -6.89
CA MET A 32 -13.73 -28.72 -5.57
C MET A 32 -13.41 -29.88 -4.62
N ALA A 33 -12.67 -30.88 -5.12
CA ALA A 33 -12.16 -31.98 -4.29
C ALA A 33 -10.68 -32.25 -4.57
N SER A 34 -9.83 -31.28 -4.21
CA SER A 34 -8.39 -31.48 -3.98
C SER A 34 -7.86 -30.13 -3.49
N THR A 35 -7.30 -29.93 -2.31
CA THR A 35 -6.67 -30.83 -1.35
C THR A 35 -6.78 -30.17 0.02
N ALA A 36 -6.93 -30.99 1.06
CA ALA A 36 -6.60 -30.60 2.41
C ALA A 36 -5.12 -30.18 2.46
N ILE A 37 -4.87 -28.92 2.82
CA ILE A 37 -3.59 -28.48 3.35
C ILE A 37 -3.92 -27.91 4.73
N ASP A 38 -3.52 -28.67 5.76
CA ASP A 38 -3.25 -28.28 7.13
C ASP A 38 -4.26 -27.41 7.87
N GLY A 39 -5.22 -28.04 8.58
CA GLY A 39 -5.72 -27.59 9.88
C GLY A 39 -6.36 -26.19 10.03
N LEU A 40 -6.33 -25.34 9.00
CA LEU A 40 -7.09 -24.12 8.92
C LEU A 40 -8.48 -24.52 8.46
N HIS A 41 -9.44 -24.34 9.36
CA HIS A 41 -10.85 -24.30 8.98
C HIS A 41 -10.98 -23.42 7.73
N PRO A 42 -11.69 -23.85 6.68
CA PRO A 42 -11.83 -23.05 5.48
C PRO A 42 -12.37 -21.68 5.88
N LEU A 43 -11.64 -20.60 5.60
CA LEU A 43 -12.00 -19.26 6.08
C LEU A 43 -13.41 -18.81 5.64
N TRP A 44 -13.98 -19.44 4.61
CA TRP A 44 -15.38 -19.26 4.21
C TRP A 44 -16.39 -19.70 5.28
N ALA A 45 -16.03 -20.68 6.13
CA ALA A 45 -16.87 -21.19 7.22
C ALA A 45 -16.96 -20.23 8.41
N ILE A 46 -15.93 -19.41 8.65
CA ILE A 46 -15.93 -18.38 9.71
C ILE A 46 -16.23 -16.97 9.17
N TRP A 47 -16.33 -16.80 7.85
CA TRP A 47 -16.58 -15.50 7.20
C TRP A 47 -17.82 -14.75 7.74
N PRO A 48 -18.95 -15.41 8.08
CA PRO A 48 -20.08 -14.74 8.70
C PRO A 48 -19.82 -14.28 10.15
N ALA A 49 -18.87 -14.92 10.84
CA ALA A 49 -18.53 -14.65 12.24
C ALA A 49 -17.38 -13.63 12.41
N LEU A 50 -16.63 -13.34 11.34
CA LEU A 50 -15.58 -12.32 11.34
C LEU A 50 -16.19 -10.92 11.27
N GLY A 51 -15.81 -10.05 12.22
CA GLY A 51 -16.21 -8.64 12.23
C GLY A 51 -15.77 -7.90 10.96
N HIS A 52 -16.47 -6.81 10.62
CA HIS A 52 -16.26 -6.04 9.39
C HIS A 52 -14.79 -5.57 9.21
N ALA A 53 -14.12 -5.17 10.29
CA ALA A 53 -12.71 -4.75 10.28
C ALA A 53 -11.76 -5.91 9.95
N ASP A 54 -12.06 -7.13 10.40
CA ASP A 54 -11.26 -8.31 10.06
C ASP A 54 -11.51 -8.75 8.62
N ARG A 55 -12.77 -8.69 8.15
CA ARG A 55 -13.11 -8.95 6.74
C ARG A 55 -12.39 -7.99 5.80
N GLN A 56 -12.30 -6.71 6.15
CA GLN A 56 -11.65 -5.68 5.34
C GLN A 56 -10.14 -5.94 5.15
N LYS A 57 -9.46 -6.61 6.10
CA LYS A 57 -8.06 -7.01 5.96
C LYS A 57 -7.84 -7.96 4.78
N TYR A 58 -8.84 -8.77 4.43
CA TYR A 58 -8.76 -9.78 3.35
C TYR A 58 -9.26 -9.29 1.99
N THR A 59 -9.90 -8.12 1.93
CA THR A 59 -10.50 -7.59 0.70
C THR A 59 -9.72 -6.42 0.09
N THR A 60 -8.71 -5.87 0.80
CA THR A 60 -7.92 -4.79 0.21
C THR A 60 -7.14 -5.29 -1.00
N LYS A 61 -7.06 -4.47 -2.05
CA LYS A 61 -6.26 -4.72 -3.26
C LYS A 61 -4.81 -5.10 -2.92
N THR A 62 -4.27 -4.55 -1.83
CA THR A 62 -2.92 -4.86 -1.33
C THR A 62 -2.81 -6.29 -0.80
N THR A 63 -3.77 -6.75 0.00
CA THR A 63 -3.75 -8.13 0.54
C THR A 63 -3.92 -9.17 -0.55
N ILE A 64 -4.85 -8.93 -1.49
CA ILE A 64 -5.08 -9.80 -2.65
C ILE A 64 -3.80 -9.92 -3.48
N LYS A 65 -3.14 -8.78 -3.76
CA LYS A 65 -1.86 -8.78 -4.48
C LYS A 65 -0.78 -9.58 -3.76
N LYS A 66 -0.63 -9.41 -2.44
CA LYS A 66 0.35 -10.16 -1.65
C LYS A 66 0.09 -11.67 -1.74
N GLN A 67 -1.17 -12.09 -1.69
CA GLN A 67 -1.55 -13.49 -1.82
C GLN A 67 -1.12 -14.08 -3.18
N PHE A 68 -1.34 -13.34 -4.27
CA PHE A 68 -0.89 -13.76 -5.60
C PHE A 68 0.64 -13.84 -5.69
N GLU A 69 1.34 -12.87 -5.11
CA GLU A 69 2.81 -12.84 -5.09
C GLU A 69 3.42 -14.00 -4.30
N CYS A 70 2.75 -14.49 -3.24
CA CYS A 70 3.17 -15.68 -2.50
C CYS A 70 2.82 -17.00 -3.21
N ASN A 71 1.61 -17.11 -3.76
CA ASN A 71 1.10 -18.38 -4.26
C ASN A 71 1.58 -18.72 -5.67
N SER A 72 1.81 -17.71 -6.52
CA SER A 72 2.25 -17.95 -7.89
C SER A 72 3.56 -18.77 -7.97
N PRO A 73 4.62 -18.45 -7.19
CA PRO A 73 5.83 -19.28 -7.15
C PRO A 73 5.59 -20.71 -6.67
N ILE A 74 4.70 -20.92 -5.68
CA ILE A 74 4.35 -22.25 -5.17
C ILE A 74 3.67 -23.10 -6.25
N LYS A 75 2.77 -22.50 -7.03
CA LYS A 75 2.10 -23.20 -8.14
C LYS A 75 3.03 -23.49 -9.31
N ALA A 76 4.07 -22.66 -9.50
CA ALA A 76 5.09 -22.84 -10.52
C ALA A 76 6.22 -23.78 -10.11
N ASP A 77 6.18 -24.36 -8.90
CA ASP A 77 7.22 -25.28 -8.45
C ASP A 77 7.19 -26.58 -9.26
N GLU A 78 8.32 -26.90 -9.89
CA GLU A 78 8.55 -28.09 -10.70
C GLU A 78 9.25 -29.21 -9.90
N GLY A 79 9.39 -29.02 -8.58
CA GLY A 79 9.90 -30.05 -7.67
C GLY A 79 9.04 -31.32 -7.65
N PRO A 80 9.54 -32.42 -7.04
CA PRO A 80 8.86 -33.71 -7.03
C PRO A 80 7.47 -33.69 -6.37
N GLU A 81 7.20 -32.74 -5.47
CA GLU A 81 5.88 -32.50 -4.86
C GLU A 81 5.21 -31.22 -5.38
N GLY A 82 5.82 -30.57 -6.38
CA GLY A 82 5.41 -29.30 -6.94
C GLY A 82 4.26 -29.46 -7.94
N PRO A 83 3.30 -28.52 -8.01
CA PRO A 83 2.19 -28.60 -8.95
C PRO A 83 2.60 -28.46 -10.43
N ALA A 84 3.79 -27.90 -10.72
CA ALA A 84 4.33 -27.66 -12.06
C ALA A 84 3.34 -26.96 -13.02
N TRP A 85 2.61 -25.94 -12.54
CA TRP A 85 1.67 -25.21 -13.38
C TRP A 85 2.40 -24.32 -14.38
N SER A 86 1.88 -24.26 -15.62
CA SER A 86 2.35 -23.30 -16.61
C SER A 86 1.97 -21.86 -16.23
N ASP A 87 2.73 -20.88 -16.73
CA ASP A 87 2.48 -19.47 -16.47
C ASP A 87 1.08 -19.03 -16.96
N GLU A 88 0.56 -19.65 -18.02
CA GLU A 88 -0.80 -19.44 -18.53
C GLU A 88 -1.86 -19.86 -17.51
N ARG A 89 -1.71 -21.07 -16.95
CA ARG A 89 -2.64 -21.62 -15.96
C ARG A 89 -2.62 -20.83 -14.65
N ILE A 90 -1.44 -20.38 -14.25
CA ILE A 90 -1.27 -19.49 -13.09
C ILE A 90 -1.91 -18.12 -13.36
N GLY A 91 -1.75 -17.61 -14.58
CA GLY A 91 -2.36 -16.35 -15.01
C GLY A 91 -3.88 -16.39 -14.98
N GLU A 92 -4.48 -17.49 -15.47
CA GLU A 92 -5.91 -17.73 -15.41
C GLU A 92 -6.42 -17.83 -13.96
N ALA A 93 -5.74 -18.60 -13.11
CA ALA A 93 -6.14 -18.80 -11.71
C ALA A 93 -6.09 -17.53 -10.85
N PHE A 94 -5.23 -16.56 -11.19
CA PHE A 94 -5.04 -15.33 -10.42
C PHE A 94 -5.44 -14.05 -11.17
N GLU A 95 -6.08 -14.17 -12.34
CA GLU A 95 -6.44 -13.05 -13.22
C GLU A 95 -5.23 -12.14 -13.54
N LEU A 96 -4.06 -12.74 -13.74
CA LEU A 96 -2.82 -12.05 -14.08
C LEU A 96 -2.45 -12.30 -15.53
N SER A 97 -1.84 -11.31 -16.16
CA SER A 97 -1.19 -11.54 -17.46
C SER A 97 0.01 -12.48 -17.28
N LYS A 98 0.33 -13.25 -18.33
CA LYS A 98 1.55 -14.08 -18.38
C LYS A 98 2.82 -13.31 -18.00
N GLY A 99 2.93 -12.05 -18.46
CA GLY A 99 4.03 -11.16 -18.09
C GLY A 99 4.06 -10.78 -16.60
N GLY A 100 2.88 -10.68 -15.97
CA GLY A 100 2.74 -10.48 -14.53
C GLY A 100 3.28 -11.68 -13.74
N VAL A 101 2.88 -12.89 -14.12
CA VAL A 101 3.36 -14.16 -13.52
C VAL A 101 4.88 -14.30 -13.65
N ALA A 102 5.41 -14.15 -14.86
CA ALA A 102 6.86 -14.17 -15.11
C ALA A 102 7.60 -13.08 -14.32
N GLY A 103 6.98 -11.91 -14.16
CA GLY A 103 7.50 -10.82 -13.33
C GLY A 103 7.58 -11.15 -11.84
N ILE A 104 6.59 -11.88 -11.31
CA ILE A 104 6.55 -12.35 -9.92
C ILE A 104 7.63 -13.42 -9.71
N ARG A 105 7.68 -14.45 -10.57
CA ARG A 105 8.70 -15.50 -10.53
C ARG A 105 10.11 -14.92 -10.56
N ARG A 106 10.37 -13.97 -11.48
CA ARG A 106 11.66 -13.26 -11.54
C ARG A 106 12.00 -12.51 -10.25
N ARG A 107 11.03 -11.88 -9.59
CA ARG A 107 11.26 -11.19 -8.31
C ARG A 107 11.56 -12.19 -7.20
N PHE A 108 10.81 -13.28 -7.15
CA PHE A 108 10.98 -14.38 -6.20
C PHE A 108 12.39 -14.98 -6.31
N CYS A 109 12.82 -15.39 -7.51
CA CYS A 109 14.16 -15.95 -7.70
C CYS A 109 15.29 -14.96 -7.34
N LYS A 110 15.11 -13.65 -7.59
CA LYS A 110 16.15 -12.65 -7.34
C LYS A 110 16.23 -12.17 -5.90
N ARG A 111 15.14 -12.20 -5.14
CA ARG A 111 15.05 -11.51 -3.84
C ARG A 111 14.42 -12.36 -2.73
N GLY A 112 13.92 -13.55 -3.02
CA GLY A 112 13.19 -14.40 -2.08
C GLY A 112 11.74 -13.95 -1.84
N LEU A 113 11.00 -14.74 -1.08
CA LEU A 113 9.57 -14.55 -0.79
C LEU A 113 9.28 -13.19 -0.14
N GLU A 114 9.94 -12.91 0.99
CA GLU A 114 9.70 -11.72 1.82
C GLU A 114 9.83 -10.41 1.01
N ARG A 115 10.82 -10.34 0.12
CA ARG A 115 11.10 -9.16 -0.72
C ARG A 115 10.30 -9.12 -2.02
N THR A 116 9.61 -10.21 -2.37
CA THR A 116 8.69 -10.25 -3.52
C THR A 116 7.34 -9.65 -3.15
N VAL A 117 6.89 -9.94 -1.93
CA VAL A 117 5.64 -9.46 -1.33
C VAL A 117 5.78 -8.02 -0.84
N LYS A 118 6.97 -7.64 -0.34
CA LYS A 118 7.25 -6.26 0.06
C LYS A 118 7.57 -5.39 -1.15
N ARG A 119 7.01 -4.18 -1.16
CA ARG A 119 7.37 -3.14 -2.13
C ARG A 119 8.88 -2.86 -1.99
N LYS A 120 9.61 -2.88 -3.11
CA LYS A 120 11.01 -2.44 -3.13
C LYS A 120 11.08 -0.98 -2.70
N ASN A 121 11.89 -0.66 -1.69
CA ASN A 121 12.24 0.74 -1.44
C ASN A 121 12.99 1.28 -2.67
N PRO A 122 12.84 2.56 -3.06
CA PRO A 122 13.66 3.13 -4.11
C PRO A 122 15.14 2.93 -3.77
N ASP A 123 15.98 2.54 -4.72
CA ASP A 123 17.43 2.44 -4.49
C ASP A 123 18.10 3.80 -4.33
N ARG A 124 17.37 4.89 -4.59
CA ARG A 124 17.91 6.25 -4.55
C ARG A 124 17.97 6.75 -3.11
N GLU A 125 19.18 6.94 -2.63
CA GLU A 125 19.47 7.73 -1.45
C GLU A 125 19.56 9.21 -1.87
N TYR A 126 18.70 10.06 -1.31
CA TYR A 126 18.80 11.49 -1.50
C TYR A 126 19.64 12.05 -0.36
N GLU A 127 20.78 12.67 -0.69
CA GLU A 127 21.52 13.48 0.27
C GLU A 127 20.61 14.61 0.75
N ARG A 128 20.30 14.59 2.04
CA ARG A 128 19.55 15.68 2.66
C ARG A 128 20.55 16.76 3.08
N LYS A 129 20.31 18.00 2.63
CA LYS A 129 21.11 19.16 3.06
C LYS A 129 21.00 19.44 4.55
N LEU A 130 19.84 19.10 5.13
CA LEU A 130 19.59 19.15 6.56
C LEU A 130 19.57 17.71 7.08
N ASP A 131 20.55 17.37 7.92
CA ASP A 131 20.53 16.18 8.76
C ASP A 131 19.68 16.44 10.02
N GLY A 132 19.51 15.43 10.87
CA GLY A 132 18.71 15.57 12.09
C GLY A 132 19.24 16.62 13.09
N GLU A 133 20.55 16.83 13.17
CA GLU A 133 21.16 17.83 14.07
C GLU A 133 20.91 19.24 13.55
N LYS A 134 21.10 19.45 12.24
CA LYS A 134 20.83 20.71 11.55
C LYS A 134 19.34 21.06 11.54
N GLU A 135 18.46 20.06 11.43
CA GLU A 135 17.01 20.24 11.59
C GLU A 135 16.67 20.72 13.02
N ALA A 136 17.30 20.13 14.05
CA ALA A 136 17.08 20.55 15.44
C ALA A 136 17.58 21.98 15.68
N GLU A 137 18.70 22.37 15.08
CA GLU A 137 19.21 23.74 15.17
C GLU A 137 18.30 24.75 14.45
N LEU A 138 17.78 24.39 13.27
CA LEU A 138 16.79 25.19 12.56
C LEU A 138 15.53 25.42 13.41
N ILE A 139 15.03 24.38 14.09
CA ILE A 139 13.87 24.49 14.99
C ILE A 139 14.20 25.40 16.16
N ARG A 140 15.37 25.23 16.79
CA ARG A 140 15.84 26.08 17.89
C ARG A 140 15.88 27.56 17.49
N LEU A 141 16.39 27.85 16.29
CA LEU A 141 16.44 29.19 15.74
C LEU A 141 15.03 29.74 15.48
N ALA A 142 14.15 28.94 14.87
CA ALA A 142 12.77 29.36 14.59
C ALA A 142 11.96 29.65 15.87
N CYS A 143 12.27 28.98 16.97
CA CYS A 143 11.66 29.21 18.29
C CYS A 143 12.33 30.36 19.09
N SER A 144 13.39 30.97 18.57
CA SER A 144 14.10 32.07 19.25
C SER A 144 13.53 33.45 18.88
N GLU A 145 13.95 34.49 19.60
CA GLU A 145 13.53 35.87 19.35
C GLU A 145 13.91 36.33 17.93
N ALA A 146 13.00 37.03 17.27
CA ALA A 146 13.24 37.52 15.91
C ALA A 146 14.33 38.61 15.88
N PRO A 147 15.10 38.72 14.78
CA PRO A 147 16.13 39.73 14.65
C PRO A 147 15.55 41.15 14.66
N LYS A 148 16.35 42.11 15.15
CA LYS A 148 15.94 43.52 15.36
C LYS A 148 15.26 44.10 14.11
N GLY A 149 14.07 44.66 14.30
CA GLY A 149 13.28 45.29 13.23
C GLY A 149 12.31 44.34 12.52
N ARG A 150 12.13 43.11 13.00
CA ARG A 150 11.11 42.16 12.53
C ARG A 150 10.32 41.60 13.71
N SER A 151 9.03 41.35 13.50
CA SER A 151 8.13 40.74 14.49
C SER A 151 8.23 39.22 14.53
N GLU A 152 8.74 38.58 13.47
CA GLU A 152 8.79 37.12 13.34
C GLU A 152 9.92 36.67 12.39
N TRP A 153 10.31 35.40 12.53
CA TRP A 153 11.20 34.73 11.59
C TRP A 153 10.51 34.46 10.26
N SER A 154 10.92 35.18 9.22
CA SER A 154 10.60 34.72 7.86
C SER A 154 11.49 33.54 7.48
N LEU A 155 10.96 32.63 6.67
CA LEU A 155 11.69 31.47 6.15
C LEU A 155 12.97 31.86 5.38
N ARG A 156 13.04 33.07 4.78
CA ARG A 156 14.24 33.57 4.08
C ARG A 156 15.30 33.99 5.09
N LEU A 157 14.87 34.67 6.14
CA LEU A 157 15.75 35.04 7.25
C LEU A 157 16.31 33.80 7.95
N LEU A 158 15.51 32.74 8.11
CA LEU A 158 15.99 31.47 8.64
C LEU A 158 17.01 30.82 7.72
N SER A 159 16.79 30.79 6.40
CA SER A 159 17.79 30.24 5.48
C SER A 159 19.09 31.01 5.50
N ASP A 160 19.01 32.34 5.49
CA ASP A 160 20.19 33.20 5.46
C ASP A 160 20.96 33.09 6.78
N LYS A 161 20.24 33.04 7.90
CA LYS A 161 20.84 32.90 9.23
C LYS A 161 21.50 31.55 9.45
N MET A 162 20.94 30.46 8.90
CA MET A 162 21.55 29.13 8.93
C MET A 162 22.89 29.09 8.17
N VAL A 163 23.00 29.85 7.07
CA VAL A 163 24.26 30.00 6.32
C VAL A 163 25.24 30.90 7.07
N GLU A 164 24.77 32.01 7.64
CA GLU A 164 25.58 32.95 8.44
C GLU A 164 26.24 32.28 9.65
N LEU A 165 25.53 31.36 10.31
CA LEU A 165 26.04 30.60 11.46
C LEU A 165 26.97 29.44 11.05
N GLY A 166 27.17 29.19 9.75
CA GLY A 166 28.06 28.12 9.26
C GLY A 166 27.50 26.71 9.42
N ILE A 167 26.21 26.56 9.67
CA ILE A 167 25.54 25.25 9.87
C ILE A 167 25.42 24.50 8.54
N VAL A 168 25.26 25.26 7.45
CA VAL A 168 25.07 24.77 6.07
C VAL A 168 25.73 25.73 5.08
N ASP A 169 26.35 25.19 4.03
CA ASP A 169 27.00 26.03 3.00
C ASP A 169 25.99 26.79 2.15
N THR A 170 24.89 26.13 1.76
CA THR A 170 23.81 26.73 0.97
C THR A 170 22.46 26.13 1.32
N LEU A 171 21.50 26.99 1.68
CA LEU A 171 20.16 26.58 2.04
C LEU A 171 19.09 27.38 1.30
N SER A 172 18.13 26.70 0.68
CA SER A 172 16.97 27.36 0.09
C SER A 172 15.85 27.48 1.13
N HIS A 173 15.16 28.62 1.12
CA HIS A 173 13.88 28.84 1.80
C HIS A 173 12.88 27.67 1.65
N GLU A 174 12.79 27.06 0.47
CA GLU A 174 11.88 25.92 0.22
C GLU A 174 12.27 24.68 1.03
N THR A 175 13.56 24.53 1.34
CA THR A 175 14.06 23.46 2.21
C THR A 175 13.62 23.72 3.65
N VAL A 176 13.75 24.96 4.13
CA VAL A 176 13.25 25.40 5.46
C VAL A 176 11.76 25.10 5.59
N TRP A 177 10.95 25.52 4.61
CA TRP A 177 9.50 25.31 4.64
C TRP A 177 9.13 23.83 4.69
N ARG A 178 9.75 22.98 3.85
CA ARG A 178 9.47 21.53 3.85
C ARG A 178 9.85 20.87 5.16
N THR A 179 10.96 21.29 5.77
CA THR A 179 11.42 20.78 7.07
C THR A 179 10.44 21.19 8.17
N LEU A 180 10.12 22.48 8.30
CA LEU A 180 9.21 22.96 9.35
C LEU A 180 7.77 22.42 9.18
N LYS A 181 7.28 22.26 7.94
CA LYS A 181 5.96 21.67 7.68
C LYS A 181 5.86 20.23 8.18
N LYS A 182 6.92 19.43 8.01
CA LYS A 182 6.97 18.06 8.53
C LYS A 182 6.95 18.06 10.06
N THR A 183 7.70 18.97 10.69
CA THR A 183 7.76 19.09 12.15
C THR A 183 6.41 19.50 12.77
N ASN A 184 5.71 20.47 12.18
CA ASN A 184 4.39 20.91 12.66
C ASN A 184 3.30 19.83 12.59
N SER A 185 3.49 18.81 11.75
CA SER A 185 2.54 17.68 11.61
C SER A 185 2.84 16.52 12.58
N ASN A 186 3.94 16.61 13.34
CA ASN A 186 4.42 15.56 14.26
C ASN A 186 4.25 15.92 15.74
N HIS A 187 3.67 17.09 16.07
CA HIS A 187 3.23 17.37 17.44
C HIS A 187 2.04 16.46 17.77
N THR A 188 2.33 15.33 18.43
CA THR A 188 1.36 14.50 19.16
C THR A 188 1.63 14.64 20.64
#